data_AF-A0A1E5WJG9-F1
#
_entry.id   AF-A0A1E5WJG9-F1
#
_cell.length_a   1.000
_cell.length_b   1.000
_cell.length_c   1.000
_cell.angle_alpha   90.00
_cell.angle_beta   90.00
_cell.angle_gamma   90.00
#
_symmetry.space_group_name_H-M   'P 1'
#
loop_
_entity.id
_entity.type
_entity.pdbx_description
1 polymer ?
#
loop_
_entity_poly.entity_id
_entity_poly.type
_entity_poly.pdbx_seq_one_letter_code
_entity_poly.pdbx_strand_id
1 'polypeptide(L)'
;MVTAAVDTCIGERVAIKKINGIFKHISDATRILREIKLLRLLHHSDIVQIKNIMLLPSRREFHDIYIVFELMESDLHQVIKANDDLMLEHH
;
A
#
# COMPACT_ATOMS: atom_id res chain seq x y z
N MET A 1 0.76 7.00 5.26
CA MET A 1 2.23 6.90 5.17
C MET A 1 2.57 5.47 4.79
N VAL A 2 3.57 5.26 3.92
CA VAL A 2 4.03 3.92 3.52
C VAL A 2 5.48 3.77 3.96
N THR A 3 5.84 2.59 4.48
CA THR A 3 7.20 2.29 4.95
C THR A 3 7.56 0.84 4.62
N ALA A 4 8.80 0.60 4.21
CA ALA A 4 9.30 -0.76 4.00
C ALA A 4 9.64 -1.44 5.34
N ALA A 5 9.38 -2.74 5.43
CA ALA A 5 9.68 -3.56 6.59
C ALA A 5 10.13 -4.97 6.15
N VAL A 6 10.59 -5.78 7.09
CA VAL A 6 10.89 -7.20 6.90
C VAL A 6 9.91 -8.01 7.75
N ASP A 7 9.19 -8.94 7.13
CA ASP A 7 8.39 -9.93 7.84
C ASP A 7 9.34 -10.94 8.51
N THR A 8 9.37 -10.97 9.85
CA THR A 8 10.30 -11.82 10.61
C THR A 8 9.91 -13.30 10.60
N CYS A 9 8.68 -13.64 10.21
CA CYS A 9 8.22 -15.03 10.16
C CYS A 9 8.70 -15.74 8.90
N ILE A 10 8.81 -15.01 7.77
CA ILE A 10 9.17 -15.57 6.47
C ILE A 10 10.42 -14.95 5.82
N GLY A 11 10.95 -13.85 6.39
CA GLY A 11 12.13 -13.14 5.87
C GLY A 11 11.87 -12.27 4.63
N GLU A 12 10.61 -12.08 4.23
CA GLU A 12 10.24 -11.32 3.03
C GLU A 12 10.20 -9.81 3.32
N ARG A 13 10.64 -8.99 2.35
CA ARG A 13 10.47 -7.52 2.43
C ARG A 13 9.05 -7.14 2.01
N VAL A 14 8.41 -6.28 2.80
CA VAL A 14 7.02 -5.85 2.60
C VAL A 14 6.88 -4.35 2.69
N ALA A 15 5.81 -3.81 2.11
CA ALA A 15 5.42 -2.41 2.27
C ALA A 15 4.22 -2.31 3.23
N ILE A 16 4.33 -1.48 4.26
CA ILE A 16 3.26 -1.27 5.25
C ILE A 16 2.67 0.13 5.05
N LYS A 17 1.39 0.19 4.69
CA LYS A 17 0.60 1.43 4.59
C LYS A 17 -0.19 1.63 5.87
N LYS A 18 0.15 2.66 6.65
CA LYS A 18 -0.65 3.12 7.80
C LYS A 18 -1.70 4.13 7.32
N ILE A 19 -2.96 3.86 7.63
CA ILE A 19 -4.09 4.78 7.41
C ILE A 19 -4.67 5.15 8.77
N ASN A 20 -4.61 6.45 9.08
CA ASN A 20 -5.08 6.97 10.37
C ASN A 20 -6.53 7.44 10.30
N GLY A 21 -7.24 7.35 11.42
CA GLY A 21 -8.56 7.96 11.58
C GLY A 21 -9.61 7.49 10.57
N ILE A 22 -9.68 6.19 10.30
CA ILE A 22 -10.54 5.58 9.27
C ILE A 22 -12.05 5.87 9.45
N PHE A 23 -12.48 6.30 10.64
CA PHE A 23 -13.87 6.62 10.95
C PHE A 23 -14.16 8.11 11.11
N LYS A 24 -13.21 9.00 10.81
CA LYS A 24 -13.45 10.45 10.88
C LYS A 24 -14.47 10.92 9.84
N HIS A 25 -14.45 10.32 8.64
CA HIS A 25 -15.39 10.64 7.56
C HIS A 25 -15.88 9.35 6.89
N ILE A 26 -17.20 9.23 6.70
CA ILE A 26 -17.83 8.04 6.08
C ILE A 26 -17.35 7.83 4.64
N SER A 27 -17.10 8.91 3.90
CA SER A 27 -16.57 8.87 2.54
C SER A 27 -15.19 8.21 2.47
N ASP A 28 -14.30 8.54 3.41
CA ASP A 28 -12.98 7.92 3.50
C ASP A 28 -13.07 6.45 3.89
N ALA A 29 -13.91 6.10 4.87
CA ALA A 29 -14.15 4.71 5.24
C ALA A 29 -14.62 3.88 4.03
N THR A 30 -15.55 4.43 3.25
CA THR A 30 -16.09 3.77 2.03
C THR A 30 -15.02 3.62 0.96
N ARG A 31 -14.17 4.64 0.77
CA ARG A 31 -13.06 4.62 -0.18
C ARG A 31 -12.00 3.57 0.20
N ILE A 32 -11.62 3.52 1.47
CA ILE A 32 -10.66 2.53 2.00
C ILE A 32 -11.22 1.11 1.85
N LEU A 33 -12.49 0.89 2.19
CA LEU A 33 -13.13 -0.42 2.03
C LEU A 33 -13.17 -0.85 0.56
N ARG A 34 -13.43 0.08 -0.36
CA ARG A 34 -13.44 -0.19 -1.80
C ARG A 34 -12.05 -0.58 -2.29
N GLU A 35 -11.01 0.17 -1.90
CA GLU A 35 -9.61 -0.14 -2.25
C GLU A 35 -9.23 -1.55 -1.78
N ILE A 36 -9.49 -1.87 -0.50
CA ILE A 36 -9.22 -3.19 0.06
C ILE A 36 -10.00 -4.28 -0.68
N LYS A 37 -11.30 -4.10 -0.93
CA LYS A 37 -12.13 -5.10 -1.62
C LYS A 37 -11.63 -5.36 -3.03
N LEU A 38 -11.35 -4.30 -3.80
CA LEU A 38 -10.87 -4.43 -5.17
C LEU A 38 -9.52 -5.15 -5.21
N LEU A 39 -8.57 -4.76 -4.37
CA LEU A 39 -7.24 -5.37 -4.34
C LEU A 39 -7.23 -6.80 -3.80
N ARG A 40 -8.23 -7.21 -3.00
CA ARG A 40 -8.40 -8.62 -2.60
C ARG A 40 -9.09 -9.48 -3.66
N LEU A 41 -9.84 -8.87 -4.57
CA LEU A 41 -10.54 -9.57 -5.65
C LEU A 41 -9.69 -9.69 -6.91
N LEU A 42 -8.84 -8.69 -7.18
CA LEU A 42 -7.94 -8.68 -8.32
C LEU A 42 -6.66 -9.46 -7.98
N HIS A 43 -6.34 -10.45 -8.80
CA HIS A 43 -5.13 -11.26 -8.64
C HIS A 43 -4.41 -11.38 -9.99
N HIS A 44 -3.42 -10.53 -10.20
CA HIS A 44 -2.66 -10.41 -11.44
C HIS A 44 -1.22 -9.94 -11.13
N SER A 45 -0.25 -10.26 -11.99
CA SER A 45 1.16 -9.84 -11.81
C SER A 45 1.35 -8.32 -11.80
N ASP A 46 0.52 -7.62 -12.56
CA ASP A 46 0.62 -6.17 -12.76
C ASP A 46 -0.21 -5.37 -11.73
N ILE A 47 -0.78 -6.05 -10.73
CA ILE A 47 -1.60 -5.44 -9.69
C ILE A 47 -0.97 -5.77 -8.34
N VAL A 48 -0.65 -4.73 -7.58
CA VAL A 48 -0.06 -4.87 -6.24
C VAL A 48 -0.95 -5.72 -5.33
N GLN A 49 -0.34 -6.71 -4.68
CA GLN A 49 -1.03 -7.65 -3.83
C GLN A 49 -1.04 -7.22 -2.36
N ILE A 50 -2.21 -7.36 -1.72
CA ILE A 50 -2.33 -7.30 -0.26
C ILE A 50 -1.86 -8.64 0.32
N LYS A 51 -0.77 -8.62 1.06
CA LYS A 51 -0.23 -9.79 1.78
C LYS A 51 -0.95 -10.00 3.12
N ASN A 52 -1.23 -8.93 3.85
CA ASN A 52 -1.88 -9.00 5.16
C ASN A 52 -2.61 -7.69 5.53
N ILE A 53 -3.57 -7.74 6.45
CA ILE A 53 -4.23 -6.58 7.03
C ILE A 53 -4.19 -6.73 8.55
N MET A 54 -3.48 -5.82 9.21
CA MET A 54 -3.31 -5.83 10.66
C MET A 54 -4.28 -4.83 11.30
N LEU A 55 -5.03 -5.33 12.27
CA LEU A 55 -5.95 -4.55 13.09
C LEU A 55 -5.37 -4.44 14.50
N LEU A 56 -5.56 -3.29 15.14
CA LEU A 56 -5.20 -3.15 16.55
C LEU A 56 -6.11 -4.07 17.40
N PRO A 57 -5.57 -4.70 18.45
CA PRO A 57 -6.26 -5.76 19.19
C PRO A 57 -7.52 -5.30 19.92
N SER A 58 -7.67 -4.00 20.19
CA SER A 58 -8.82 -3.43 20.89
C SER A 58 -9.81 -2.78 19.92
N ARG A 59 -11.09 -3.18 20.00
CA ARG A 59 -12.18 -2.53 19.26
C ARG A 59 -12.33 -1.03 19.58
N ARG A 60 -11.91 -0.60 20.78
CA ARG A 60 -11.93 0.81 21.19
C ARG A 60 -10.79 1.62 20.58
N GLU A 61 -9.75 0.95 20.10
CA GLU A 61 -8.55 1.56 19.50
C GLU A 61 -8.51 1.36 17.98
N PHE A 62 -9.61 0.87 17.39
CA PHE A 62 -9.72 0.69 15.96
C PHE A 62 -9.96 2.03 15.25
N HIS A 63 -8.98 2.92 15.33
CA HIS A 63 -8.96 4.20 14.61
C HIS A 63 -8.00 4.17 13.43
N ASP A 64 -7.02 3.27 13.48
CA ASP A 64 -5.99 3.12 12.46
C ASP A 64 -6.02 1.69 11.89
N ILE A 65 -5.63 1.56 10.62
CA ILE A 65 -5.44 0.27 9.95
C ILE A 65 -4.06 0.23 9.30
N TYR A 66 -3.45 -0.95 9.32
CA TYR A 66 -2.17 -1.21 8.68
C TYR A 66 -2.39 -2.27 7.60
N ILE A 67 -2.11 -1.90 6.36
CA ILE A 67 -2.23 -2.79 5.20
C ILE A 67 -0.83 -3.14 4.74
N VAL A 68 -0.54 -4.44 4.67
CA VAL A 68 0.74 -4.98 4.23
C VAL A 68 0.60 -5.41 2.76
N PHE A 69 1.47 -4.84 1.93
CA PHE A 69 1.60 -5.13 0.52
C PHE A 69 2.93 -5.81 0.23
N GLU A 70 3.04 -6.43 -0.93
CA GLU A 70 4.37 -6.70 -1.50
C GLU A 70 5.18 -5.40 -1.67
N LEU A 71 6.49 -5.51 -1.56
CA LEU A 71 7.37 -4.35 -1.73
C LEU A 71 7.76 -4.21 -3.21
N MET A 72 7.39 -3.09 -3.81
CA MET A 72 7.88 -2.69 -5.14
C MET A 72 9.18 -1.88 -5.03
N GLU A 73 10.05 -1.95 -6.04
CA GLU A 73 11.35 -1.26 -6.02
C GLU A 73 11.22 0.26 -6.18
N SER A 74 10.37 0.71 -7.11
CA SER A 74 10.12 2.13 -7.35
C SER A 74 8.73 2.33 -7.96
N ASP A 75 8.23 3.56 -7.91
CA ASP A 75 7.04 3.97 -8.65
C ASP A 75 7.46 4.78 -9.89
N LEU A 76 6.61 4.76 -10.92
CA LEU A 76 6.89 5.42 -12.18
C LEU A 76 7.14 6.94 -12.02
N HIS A 77 6.51 7.58 -11.04
CA HIS A 77 6.71 9.01 -10.80
C HIS A 77 8.15 9.30 -10.33
N GLN A 78 8.71 8.46 -9.46
CA GLN A 78 10.11 8.55 -9.06
C GLN A 78 11.06 8.22 -10.22
N VAL A 79 10.77 7.20 -11.02
CA VAL A 79 11.61 6.85 -12.19
C VAL A 79 11.66 7.99 -13.19
N ILE A 80 10.51 8.60 -13.53
CA ILE A 80 10.46 9.74 -14.44
C ILE A 80 11.25 10.92 -13.88
N LYS A 81 11.08 11.24 -12.59
CA LYS A 81 11.79 12.35 -11.95
C LYS A 81 13.30 12.13 -11.86
N ALA A 82 13.74 10.89 -11.66
CA ALA A 82 15.16 10.54 -11.62
C ALA A 82 15.81 10.62 -13.01
N ASN A 83 15.02 10.48 -14.06
CA ASN A 83 15.45 10.38 -15.44
C ASN A 83 15.01 11.58 -16.29
N ASP A 84 15.34 12.80 -15.87
CA ASP A 84 15.26 13.97 -16.78
C ASP A 84 16.07 13.74 -18.10
N ASP A 85 16.99 12.76 -18.13
CA ASP A 85 17.73 12.31 -19.32
C ASP A 85 16.97 11.33 -20.25
N LEU A 86 15.83 10.75 -19.85
CA LEU A 86 15.03 9.86 -20.73
C LEU A 86 14.30 10.61 -21.87
N MET A 87 14.33 11.94 -21.86
CA MET A 87 13.74 12.79 -22.91
C MET A 87 14.64 12.97 -24.13
N LEU A 88 15.89 12.49 -24.11
CA LEU A 88 16.88 12.73 -25.18
C LEU A 88 16.95 11.64 -26.27
N GLU A 89 16.34 10.47 -26.11
CA GLU A 89 16.43 9.36 -27.10
C GLU A 89 15.18 9.15 -27.98
N HIS A 90 14.23 10.08 -27.99
CA HIS A 90 13.05 10.01 -28.88
C HIS A 90 13.06 11.06 -30.01
N HIS A 91 14.22 11.32 -30.63
CA HIS A 91 14.29 12.05 -31.91
C HIS A 91 14.76 11.15 -33.05
#